data_AF-A0A7R9KE73-F1
#
_entry.id   AF-A0A7R9KE73-F1
#
_cell.length_a   1.000
_cell.length_b   1.000
_cell.length_c   1.000
_cell.angle_alpha   90.00
_cell.angle_beta   90.00
_cell.angle_gamma   90.00
#
_symmetry.space_group_name_H-M   'P 1'
#
loop_
_entity.id
_entity.type
_entity.pdbx_description
1 polymer ?
#
loop_
_entity_poly.entity_id
_entity_poly.type
_entity_poly.pdbx_seq_one_letter_code
_entity_poly.pdbx_strand_id
1 'polypeptide(L)'
;MKLTLVLLVTYLVVCNGLPFADQLAANNVDNSHKWVVLCAGSNGWENYADQALVYRAYHLFRSYGIPESNIIVMHYDDIAHHSKNPNPGVVINEIGGKNLYHNIPKDYVGTEVNPTNFLGAISGDPELVKRGKKVVKSGPNDNVFVYFGDHGSPGNIKFI
;
A
#
# COMPACT_ATOMS: atom_id res chain seq x y z
N MET A 1 -36.92 -35.79 0.17
CA MET A 1 -35.90 -34.94 -0.49
C MET A 1 -36.47 -33.55 -0.63
N LYS A 2 -36.01 -32.46 -0.01
CA LYS A 2 -34.93 -32.15 0.93
C LYS A 2 -35.54 -31.13 1.93
N LEU A 3 -35.39 -31.42 3.22
CA LEU A 3 -35.64 -30.49 4.32
C LEU A 3 -34.61 -29.35 4.21
N THR A 4 -35.05 -28.09 4.18
CA THR A 4 -34.17 -26.95 4.48
C THR A 4 -34.63 -26.37 5.80
N LEU A 5 -34.00 -26.84 6.86
CA LEU A 5 -34.12 -26.34 8.23
C LEU A 5 -33.36 -25.02 8.29
N VAL A 6 -34.08 -23.89 8.20
CA VAL A 6 -33.52 -22.58 8.56
C VAL A 6 -33.51 -22.52 10.08
N LEU A 7 -32.36 -22.82 10.68
CA LEU A 7 -32.11 -22.58 12.10
C LEU A 7 -32.06 -21.06 12.30
N LEU A 8 -33.22 -20.48 12.58
CA LEU A 8 -33.31 -19.13 13.13
C LEU A 8 -32.83 -19.24 14.58
N VAL A 9 -31.54 -19.03 14.80
CA VAL A 9 -31.01 -18.77 16.13
C VAL A 9 -31.52 -17.39 16.53
N THR A 10 -32.71 -17.35 17.14
CA THR A 10 -33.16 -16.18 17.89
C THR A 10 -32.24 -16.04 19.09
N TYR A 11 -31.18 -15.24 18.94
CA TYR A 11 -30.46 -14.72 20.09
C TYR A 11 -31.41 -13.73 20.77
N LEU A 12 -31.79 -14.05 22.00
CA LEU A 12 -32.51 -13.16 22.89
C LEU A 12 -31.64 -11.90 23.09
N VAL A 13 -31.94 -10.81 22.38
CA VAL A 13 -31.36 -9.50 22.70
C VAL A 13 -32.16 -8.97 23.86
N VAL A 14 -31.61 -9.18 25.05
CA VAL A 14 -32.01 -8.48 26.27
C VAL A 14 -31.78 -6.99 26.04
N CYS A 15 -32.88 -6.24 26.10
CA CYS A 15 -33.01 -4.81 26.40
C CYS A 15 -31.73 -3.97 26.33
N ASN A 16 -31.47 -3.34 25.18
CA ASN A 16 -30.77 -2.06 25.09
C ASN A 16 -31.32 -1.33 23.86
N GLY A 17 -32.02 -0.21 24.07
CA GLY A 17 -32.94 0.40 23.11
C GLY A 17 -32.30 1.15 21.95
N LEU A 18 -31.49 0.47 21.13
CA LEU A 18 -31.02 1.01 19.86
C LEU A 18 -31.90 0.50 18.70
N PRO A 19 -32.35 1.38 17.78
CA PRO A 19 -33.07 0.95 16.59
C PRO A 19 -32.21 0.01 15.73
N PHE A 20 -32.86 -0.96 15.08
CA PHE A 20 -32.21 -1.99 14.27
C PHE A 20 -31.29 -1.42 13.16
N ALA A 21 -31.59 -0.21 12.67
CA ALA A 21 -30.76 0.53 11.72
C ALA A 21 -29.41 0.98 12.34
N ASP A 22 -29.40 1.40 13.61
CA ASP A 22 -28.16 1.77 14.33
C ASP A 22 -27.33 0.54 14.66
N GLN A 23 -27.97 -0.61 14.88
CA GLN A 23 -27.29 -1.88 15.10
C GLN A 23 -26.70 -2.44 13.79
N LEU A 24 -27.38 -2.25 12.65
CA LEU A 24 -26.83 -2.51 11.33
C LEU A 24 -25.71 -1.53 10.97
N ALA A 25 -25.78 -0.26 11.37
CA ALA A 25 -24.70 0.70 11.19
C ALA A 25 -23.49 0.34 12.07
N ALA A 26 -23.68 0.01 13.34
CA ALA A 26 -22.62 -0.43 14.25
C ALA A 26 -21.93 -1.73 13.77
N ASN A 27 -22.65 -2.62 13.08
CA ASN A 27 -22.12 -3.85 12.51
C ASN A 27 -21.55 -3.69 11.08
N ASN A 28 -21.82 -2.57 10.39
CA ASN A 28 -21.32 -2.26 9.04
C ASN A 28 -20.24 -1.17 9.02
N VAL A 29 -19.87 -0.62 10.18
CA VAL A 29 -18.72 0.27 10.29
C VAL A 29 -17.50 -0.60 10.56
N ASP A 30 -17.01 -1.26 9.51
CA ASP A 30 -15.59 -1.60 9.45
C ASP A 30 -14.84 -0.26 9.33
N ASN A 31 -14.68 0.43 10.47
CA ASN A 31 -13.90 1.65 10.59
C ASN A 31 -12.39 1.38 10.44
N SER A 32 -11.99 0.16 10.03
CA SER A 32 -10.60 -0.13 9.72
C SER A 32 -10.19 0.57 8.43
N HIS A 33 -9.26 1.49 8.55
CA HIS A 33 -8.54 1.99 7.39
C HIS A 33 -7.54 0.93 6.93
N LYS A 34 -7.33 0.88 5.62
CA LYS A 34 -6.29 0.07 5.00
C LYS A 34 -5.14 0.99 4.63
N TRP A 35 -3.94 0.63 5.08
CA TRP A 35 -2.69 1.29 4.79
C TRP A 35 -1.84 0.38 3.91
N VAL A 36 -1.07 0.99 3.02
CA VAL A 36 -0.21 0.28 2.07
C VAL A 36 1.16 0.96 2.07
N VAL A 37 2.22 0.18 2.25
CA VAL A 37 3.60 0.62 2.08
C VAL A 37 4.21 -0.17 0.92
N LEU A 38 4.63 0.52 -0.13
CA LEU A 38 5.25 -0.09 -1.32
C LEU A 38 6.69 0.42 -1.43
N CYS A 39 7.66 -0.50 -1.48
CA CYS A 39 9.08 -0.15 -1.55
C CYS A 39 9.79 -0.93 -2.66
N ALA A 40 10.43 -0.21 -3.57
CA ALA A 40 11.44 -0.74 -4.48
C ALA A 40 12.81 -0.43 -3.89
N GLY A 41 13.55 -1.45 -3.46
CA GLY A 41 14.81 -1.28 -2.72
C GLY A 41 16.02 -0.90 -3.60
N SER A 42 15.90 -1.06 -4.91
CA SER A 42 16.97 -0.86 -5.89
C SER A 42 16.79 0.37 -6.79
N ASN A 43 17.93 0.83 -7.30
CA ASN A 43 18.05 1.79 -8.39
C ASN A 43 18.64 1.17 -9.67
N GLY A 44 18.71 1.96 -10.73
CA GLY A 44 19.39 1.66 -11.97
C GLY A 44 18.54 0.87 -12.96
N TRP A 45 18.84 1.07 -14.25
CA TRP A 45 18.08 0.46 -15.35
C TRP A 45 18.00 -1.06 -15.31
N GLU A 46 19.04 -1.73 -14.84
CA GLU A 46 19.05 -3.20 -14.75
C GLU A 46 18.04 -3.73 -13.72
N ASN A 47 17.62 -2.88 -12.77
CA ASN A 47 16.61 -3.17 -11.76
C ASN A 47 15.25 -2.54 -12.08
N TYR A 48 15.00 -2.22 -13.35
CA TYR A 48 13.75 -1.65 -13.84
C TYR A 48 12.49 -2.34 -13.27
N ALA A 49 12.53 -3.67 -13.15
CA ALA A 49 11.40 -4.48 -12.74
C ALA A 49 10.89 -4.13 -11.33
N ASP A 50 11.77 -3.77 -10.41
CA ASP A 50 11.41 -3.51 -9.01
C ASP A 50 10.51 -2.27 -8.89
N GLN A 51 10.89 -1.17 -9.53
CA GLN A 51 10.06 0.04 -9.57
C GLN A 51 8.80 -0.15 -10.43
N ALA A 52 8.89 -0.86 -11.55
CA ALA A 52 7.71 -1.13 -12.39
C ALA A 52 6.64 -1.97 -11.65
N LEU A 53 7.06 -2.93 -10.81
CA LEU A 53 6.16 -3.71 -9.96
C LEU A 53 5.52 -2.85 -8.86
N VAL A 54 6.29 -1.97 -8.22
CA VAL A 54 5.75 -1.00 -7.26
C VAL A 54 4.69 -0.10 -7.91
N TYR A 55 4.92 0.39 -9.13
CA TYR A 55 3.94 1.23 -9.83
C TYR A 55 2.68 0.44 -10.18
N ARG A 56 2.83 -0.82 -10.61
CA ARG A 56 1.68 -1.71 -10.84
C ARG A 56 0.88 -1.93 -9.56
N ALA A 57 1.56 -2.19 -8.44
CA ALA A 57 0.92 -2.37 -7.14
C ALA A 57 0.19 -1.09 -6.69
N TYR A 58 0.79 0.08 -6.86
CA TYR A 58 0.14 1.36 -6.55
C TYR A 58 -1.19 1.48 -7.28
N HIS A 59 -1.20 1.33 -8.62
CA HIS A 59 -2.42 1.44 -9.41
C HIS A 59 -3.46 0.37 -9.06
N LEU A 60 -3.02 -0.85 -8.68
CA LEU A 60 -3.91 -1.90 -8.19
C LEU A 60 -4.59 -1.51 -6.86
N PHE A 61 -3.85 -0.98 -5.89
CA PHE A 61 -4.45 -0.56 -4.62
C PHE A 61 -5.35 0.66 -4.79
N ARG A 62 -4.99 1.60 -5.68
CA ARG A 62 -5.86 2.72 -6.04
C ARG A 62 -7.17 2.24 -6.69
N SER A 63 -7.11 1.22 -7.55
CA SER A 63 -8.32 0.66 -8.18
C SER A 63 -9.24 -0.09 -7.21
N TYR A 64 -8.71 -0.61 -6.09
CA TYR A 64 -9.48 -1.13 -4.97
C TYR A 64 -9.97 -0.09 -3.96
N GLY A 65 -9.82 1.21 -4.28
CA GLY A 65 -10.37 2.30 -3.49
C GLY A 65 -9.52 2.70 -2.28
N ILE A 66 -8.28 2.21 -2.15
CA ILE A 66 -7.37 2.69 -1.10
C ILE A 66 -6.98 4.14 -1.43
N PRO A 67 -7.26 5.12 -0.55
CA PRO A 67 -6.95 6.53 -0.83
C PRO A 67 -5.43 6.73 -0.91
N GLU A 68 -4.97 7.65 -1.78
CA GLU A 68 -3.54 7.95 -1.95
C GLU A 68 -2.86 8.38 -0.65
N SER A 69 -3.61 9.05 0.24
CA SER A 69 -3.16 9.43 1.58
C SER A 69 -2.72 8.23 2.43
N ASN A 70 -3.23 7.03 2.12
CA ASN A 70 -2.96 5.80 2.85
C ASN A 70 -2.00 4.87 2.10
N ILE A 71 -1.46 5.30 0.95
CA ILE A 71 -0.43 4.57 0.22
C ILE A 71 0.87 5.37 0.31
N ILE A 72 1.91 4.73 0.84
CA ILE A 72 3.26 5.25 0.90
C ILE A 72 4.07 4.55 -0.19
N VAL A 73 4.72 5.33 -1.05
CA VAL A 73 5.58 4.80 -2.12
C VAL A 73 7.03 5.23 -1.91
N MET A 74 7.91 4.24 -1.83
CA MET A 74 9.37 4.41 -1.77
C MET A 74 9.99 3.81 -3.04
N HIS A 75 10.61 4.63 -3.86
CA HIS A 75 11.22 4.21 -5.12
C HIS A 75 12.29 5.20 -5.54
N TYR A 76 13.37 4.77 -6.20
CA TYR A 76 14.45 5.68 -6.54
C TYR A 76 14.08 6.77 -7.55
N ASP A 77 13.02 6.55 -8.35
CA ASP A 77 12.51 7.49 -9.36
C ASP A 77 13.49 7.75 -10.52
N ASP A 78 14.35 6.78 -10.83
CA ASP A 78 15.42 6.91 -11.81
C ASP A 78 15.18 6.10 -13.10
N ILE A 79 14.05 5.40 -13.20
CA ILE A 79 13.72 4.55 -14.37
C ILE A 79 13.05 5.32 -15.50
N ALA A 80 12.05 6.15 -15.20
CA ALA A 80 11.20 6.76 -16.23
C ALA A 80 12.00 7.67 -17.19
N HIS A 81 13.01 8.36 -16.67
CA HIS A 81 13.87 9.26 -17.44
C HIS A 81 15.31 8.75 -17.55
N HIS A 82 15.54 7.46 -17.31
CA HIS A 82 16.86 6.86 -17.48
C HIS A 82 17.33 7.01 -18.94
N SER A 83 18.63 7.23 -19.17
CA SER A 83 19.21 7.38 -20.52
C SER A 83 19.04 6.15 -21.41
N LYS A 84 18.94 4.97 -20.80
CA LYS A 84 18.63 3.69 -21.47
C LYS A 84 17.14 3.47 -21.75
N ASN A 85 16.24 4.33 -21.24
CA ASN A 85 14.81 4.18 -21.49
C ASN A 85 14.48 4.61 -22.92
N PRO A 86 14.04 3.69 -23.81
CA PRO A 86 13.70 4.04 -25.19
C PRO A 86 12.47 4.94 -25.27
N ASN A 87 11.65 4.99 -24.22
CA ASN A 87 10.44 5.80 -24.14
C ASN A 87 10.46 6.68 -22.87
N PRO A 88 11.16 7.83 -22.88
CA PRO A 88 11.26 8.71 -21.71
C PRO A 88 9.89 9.09 -21.13
N GLY A 89 9.74 8.98 -19.82
CA GLY A 89 8.49 9.21 -19.08
C GLY A 89 7.52 8.02 -19.09
N VAL A 90 7.90 6.90 -19.73
CA VAL A 90 7.08 5.67 -19.79
C VAL A 90 7.74 4.56 -18.99
N VAL A 91 6.94 3.94 -18.11
CA VAL A 91 7.30 2.71 -17.40
C VAL A 91 6.14 1.72 -17.51
N ILE A 92 6.35 0.60 -18.17
CA ILE A 92 5.41 -0.52 -18.30
C ILE A 92 5.87 -1.71 -17.45
N ASN A 93 4.95 -2.55 -16.98
CA ASN A 93 5.28 -3.81 -16.30
C ASN A 93 4.82 -5.06 -17.10
N GLU A 94 4.27 -4.86 -18.30
CA GLU A 94 3.87 -5.91 -19.23
C GLU A 94 4.09 -5.42 -20.67
N ILE A 95 4.46 -6.31 -21.59
CA ILE A 95 4.70 -5.95 -23.00
C ILE A 95 3.39 -5.43 -23.60
N GLY A 96 3.43 -4.22 -24.19
CA GLY A 96 2.24 -3.55 -24.71
C GLY A 96 1.30 -2.98 -23.64
N GLY A 97 1.71 -3.01 -22.38
CA GLY A 97 0.95 -2.48 -21.25
C GLY A 97 0.85 -0.96 -21.23
N LYS A 98 0.02 -0.45 -20.33
CA LYS A 98 -0.15 0.99 -20.09
C LYS A 98 1.08 1.58 -19.39
N ASN A 99 1.34 2.87 -19.62
CA ASN A 99 2.31 3.62 -18.82
C ASN A 99 1.84 3.67 -17.35
N LEU A 100 2.66 3.20 -16.42
CA LEU A 100 2.41 3.16 -14.99
C LEU A 100 3.07 4.32 -14.23
N TYR A 101 3.96 5.10 -14.85
CA TYR A 101 4.71 6.14 -14.15
C TYR A 101 3.88 7.36 -13.73
N HIS A 102 2.74 7.57 -14.39
CA HIS A 102 1.88 8.72 -14.10
C HIS A 102 1.30 8.65 -12.69
N ASN A 103 1.26 9.82 -12.02
CA ASN A 103 0.67 10.00 -10.69
C ASN A 103 1.24 9.09 -9.59
N ILE A 104 2.45 8.55 -9.78
CA ILE A 104 3.13 7.83 -8.69
C ILE A 104 3.57 8.85 -7.62
N PRO A 105 3.19 8.67 -6.34
CA PRO A 105 3.64 9.53 -5.26
C PRO A 105 5.15 9.44 -5.07
N LYS A 106 5.78 10.60 -4.86
CA LYS A 106 7.22 10.73 -4.56
C LYS A 106 7.43 10.89 -3.05
N ASP A 107 6.89 9.97 -2.25
CA ASP A 107 6.94 10.09 -0.78
C ASP A 107 8.39 9.98 -0.28
N TYR A 108 9.14 9.02 -0.84
CA TYR A 108 10.56 8.82 -0.62
C TYR A 108 11.23 8.46 -1.95
N VAL A 109 12.14 9.32 -2.42
CA VAL A 109 12.86 9.12 -3.68
C VAL A 109 14.37 9.25 -3.52
N GLY A 110 15.11 8.68 -4.48
CA GLY A 110 16.57 8.66 -4.44
C GLY A 110 17.11 8.11 -3.11
N THR A 111 18.03 8.87 -2.49
CA THR A 111 18.69 8.48 -1.23
C THR A 111 17.74 8.38 -0.02
N GLU A 112 16.49 8.84 -0.14
CA GLU A 112 15.49 8.67 0.91
C GLU A 112 14.91 7.25 0.95
N VAL A 113 15.18 6.43 -0.07
CA VAL A 113 14.89 5.00 -0.09
C VAL A 113 15.99 4.27 0.68
N ASN A 114 15.82 4.18 2.00
CA ASN A 114 16.79 3.55 2.89
C ASN A 114 16.09 2.83 4.06
N PRO A 115 16.78 1.91 4.77
CA PRO A 115 16.17 1.11 5.83
C PRO A 115 15.56 1.95 6.96
N THR A 116 16.22 3.05 7.35
CA THR A 116 15.75 3.92 8.42
C THR A 116 14.42 4.57 8.09
N ASN A 117 14.31 5.17 6.90
CA ASN A 117 13.06 5.77 6.45
C ASN A 117 11.98 4.71 6.20
N PHE A 118 12.33 3.52 5.70
CA PHE A 118 11.36 2.44 5.48
C PHE A 118 10.74 1.96 6.79
N LEU A 119 11.56 1.67 7.79
CA LEU A 119 11.09 1.28 9.11
C LEU A 119 10.31 2.41 9.79
N GLY A 120 10.78 3.66 9.66
CA GLY A 120 10.08 4.83 10.20
C GLY A 120 8.72 5.09 9.52
N ALA A 121 8.62 4.86 8.21
CA ALA A 121 7.37 4.98 7.47
C ALA A 121 6.34 3.95 7.93
N ILE A 122 6.77 2.70 8.16
CA ILE A 122 5.89 1.62 8.66
C ILE A 122 5.48 1.88 10.12
N SER A 123 6.42 2.32 10.96
CA SER A 123 6.17 2.48 12.40
C SER A 123 5.44 3.78 12.79
N GLY A 124 5.25 4.71 11.85
CA GLY A 124 4.62 5.99 12.14
C GLY A 124 5.57 6.97 12.85
N ASP A 125 6.85 6.99 12.48
CA ASP A 125 7.89 7.75 13.16
C ASP A 125 7.56 9.27 13.24
N PRO A 126 7.45 9.86 14.44
CA PRO A 126 7.12 11.28 14.61
C PRO A 126 8.20 12.22 14.07
N GLU A 127 9.46 11.81 13.98
CA GLU A 127 10.53 12.64 13.40
C GLU A 127 10.39 12.74 11.87
N LEU A 128 9.95 11.66 11.22
CA LEU A 128 9.59 11.71 9.80
C LEU A 128 8.38 12.62 9.57
N VAL A 129 7.37 12.56 10.45
CA VAL A 129 6.21 13.47 10.39
C VAL A 129 6.64 14.94 10.51
N LYS A 130 7.53 15.27 11.46
CA LYS A 130 8.08 16.64 11.61
C LYS A 130 8.81 17.12 10.36
N ARG A 131 9.46 16.20 9.62
CA ARG A 131 10.10 16.47 8.33
C ARG A 131 9.12 16.57 7.16
N GLY A 132 7.81 16.49 7.41
CA GLY A 132 6.77 16.53 6.39
C GLY A 132 6.65 15.25 5.57
N LYS A 133 7.20 14.12 6.06
CA LYS A 133 7.13 12.84 5.36
C LYS A 133 5.84 12.08 5.67
N LYS A 134 5.35 11.35 4.66
CA LYS A 134 4.21 10.46 4.79
C LYS A 134 4.62 9.20 5.55
N VAL A 135 3.90 8.87 6.61
CA VAL A 135 4.09 7.68 7.43
C VAL A 135 2.74 7.02 7.67
N VAL A 136 2.74 5.75 8.06
CA VAL A 136 1.53 5.03 8.46
C VAL A 136 0.97 5.69 9.72
N LYS A 137 -0.33 6.02 9.71
CA LYS A 137 -1.06 6.57 10.85
C LYS A 137 -2.22 5.64 11.23
N SER A 138 -1.92 4.35 11.34
CA SER A 138 -2.90 3.29 11.61
C SER A 138 -3.35 3.26 13.06
N GLY A 139 -4.65 3.09 13.30
CA GLY A 139 -5.22 2.75 14.60
C GLY A 139 -5.15 1.25 14.92
N PRO A 140 -5.60 0.82 16.12
CA PRO A 140 -5.54 -0.58 16.56
C PRO A 140 -6.39 -1.56 15.74
N ASN A 141 -7.35 -1.05 14.96
CA ASN A 141 -8.24 -1.86 14.13
C ASN A 141 -7.87 -1.79 12.64
N ASP A 142 -6.91 -0.95 12.27
CA ASP A 142 -6.51 -0.74 10.88
C ASP A 142 -5.63 -1.88 10.38
N ASN A 143 -5.66 -2.11 9.06
CA ASN A 143 -4.83 -3.13 8.42
C ASN A 143 -3.68 -2.45 7.66
N VAL A 144 -2.46 -2.94 7.85
CA VAL A 144 -1.27 -2.44 7.13
C VAL A 144 -0.76 -3.55 6.21
N PHE A 145 -0.74 -3.28 4.90
CA PHE A 145 -0.09 -4.11 3.91
C PHE A 145 1.29 -3.53 3.57
N VAL A 146 2.32 -4.39 3.54
CA VAL A 146 3.68 -4.00 3.17
C VAL A 146 4.14 -4.88 2.02
N TYR A 147 4.57 -4.23 0.93
CA TYR A 147 5.27 -4.86 -0.18
C TYR A 147 6.66 -4.26 -0.31
N PHE A 148 7.65 -5.15 -0.36
CA PHE A 148 9.03 -4.83 -0.60
C PHE A 148 9.51 -5.68 -1.79
N GLY A 149 10.02 -5.04 -2.83
CA GLY A 149 10.59 -5.68 -4.01
C GLY A 149 12.03 -5.21 -4.22
N ASP A 150 12.98 -6.13 -4.09
CA ASP A 150 14.39 -5.96 -4.44
C ASP A 150 15.13 -7.32 -4.37
N HIS A 151 16.43 -7.28 -4.59
CA HIS A 151 17.43 -8.25 -4.21
C HIS A 151 17.47 -8.53 -2.70
N GLY A 152 17.95 -9.73 -2.37
CA GLY A 152 18.15 -10.16 -1.00
C GLY A 152 19.35 -11.09 -0.86
N SER A 153 19.69 -11.40 0.37
CA SER A 153 20.63 -12.45 0.75
C SER A 153 20.17 -13.09 2.06
N PRO A 154 20.75 -14.22 2.50
CA PRO A 154 20.39 -14.80 3.79
C PRO A 154 20.41 -13.76 4.92
N GLY A 155 19.27 -13.61 5.59
CA GLY A 155 19.07 -12.66 6.69
C GLY A 155 18.98 -11.17 6.31
N ASN A 156 18.97 -10.80 5.01
CA ASN A 156 18.99 -9.41 4.58
C ASN A 156 18.11 -9.16 3.35
N ILE A 157 17.30 -8.10 3.40
CA ILE A 157 16.77 -7.42 2.21
C ILE A 157 17.66 -6.21 1.91
N LYS A 158 17.90 -5.92 0.64
CA LYS A 158 18.87 -4.89 0.24
C LYS A 158 18.21 -3.53 0.03
N PHE A 159 19.01 -2.49 0.18
CA PHE A 159 18.69 -1.15 -0.30
C PHE A 159 19.93 -0.72 -1.07
N ILE A 160 19.85 -0.70 -2.40
CA ILE A 160 21.01 -0.57 -3.29
C ILE A 160 20.79 0.40 -4.44
#